data_AF-A0A8J3ZP20-F1
#
_entry.id   AF-A0A8J3ZP20-F1
#
_cell.length_a   1.000
_cell.length_b   1.000
_cell.length_c   1.000
_cell.angle_alpha   90.00
_cell.angle_beta   90.00
_cell.angle_gamma   90.00
#
_symmetry.space_group_name_H-M   'P 1'
#
loop_
_entity.id
_entity.type
_entity.pdbx_description
1 polymer ?
#
loop_
_entity_poly.entity_id
_entity_poly.type
_entity_poly.pdbx_seq_one_letter_code
_entity_poly.pdbx_strand_id
1 'polypeptide(L)' 'MPDVTLTPDHAAELTELLEFLNAWLTSDYHPLNASLHQFVGHPAYDIERLKADLTRFAFLLSGDTDGALFEPPQA' A
#
# COMPACT_ATOMS: atom_id res chain seq x y z
N MET A 1 0.37 -0.16 24.26
CA MET A 1 0.64 0.62 23.04
C MET A 1 -0.09 1.94 23.19
N PRO A 2 0.48 3.09 22.80
CA PRO A 2 -0.31 4.32 22.78
C PRO A 2 -1.52 4.14 21.85
N ASP A 3 -2.67 4.71 22.21
CA ASP A 3 -3.81 4.79 21.30
C ASP A 3 -3.40 5.65 20.10
N VAL A 4 -3.47 5.07 18.90
CA VAL A 4 -3.28 5.81 17.66
C VAL A 4 -4.61 6.45 17.30
N THR A 5 -4.73 7.76 17.53
CA THR A 5 -5.90 8.54 17.16
C THR A 5 -5.66 9.27 15.85
N LEU A 6 -6.30 8.83 14.77
CA LEU A 6 -6.41 9.58 13.52
C LEU A 6 -7.74 10.35 13.49
N THR A 7 -7.68 11.64 13.14
CA THR A 7 -8.89 12.40 12.80
C THR A 7 -9.34 11.99 11.38
N PRO A 8 -10.63 12.20 11.02
CA PRO A 8 -11.11 11.93 9.68
C PRO A 8 -10.29 12.64 8.58
N ASP A 9 -9.94 13.91 8.81
CA ASP A 9 -9.15 14.69 7.85
C ASP A 9 -7.75 14.09 7.64
N HIS A 10 -7.06 13.69 8.72
CA HIS A 10 -5.76 13.03 8.60
C HIS A 10 -5.88 11.64 7.94
N ALA A 11 -7.01 10.94 8.11
CA ALA A 11 -7.22 9.64 7.46
C ALA A 11 -7.42 9.81 5.95
N ALA A 12 -8.13 10.85 5.53
CA ALA A 12 -8.27 11.22 4.13
C ALA A 12 -6.90 11.60 3.51
N GLU A 13 -6.14 12.49 4.16
CA GLU A 13 -4.80 12.88 3.69
C GLU A 13 -3.84 11.69 3.58
N LEU A 14 -3.89 10.77 4.56
CA LEU A 14 -3.07 9.56 4.53
C LEU A 14 -3.50 8.63 3.38
N THR A 15 -4.81 8.52 3.11
CA THR A 15 -5.32 7.73 1.97
C THR A 15 -4.80 8.29 0.66
N GLU A 16 -4.90 9.60 0.44
CA GLU A 16 -4.38 10.26 -0.76
C GLU A 16 -2.87 10.08 -0.93
N LEU A 17 -2.10 10.14 0.17
CA LEU A 17 -0.66 9.90 0.13
C LEU A 17 -0.33 8.46 -0.28
N LEU A 18 -1.07 7.47 0.24
CA LEU A 18 -0.86 6.05 -0.11
C LEU A 18 -1.19 5.80 -1.59
N GLU A 19 -2.27 6.40 -2.11
CA GLU A 19 -2.64 6.33 -3.52
C GLU A 19 -1.59 7.00 -4.41
N PHE A 20 -1.09 8.17 -4.01
CA PHE A 20 0.00 8.87 -4.69
C PHE A 20 1.27 8.01 -4.78
N LEU A 21 1.66 7.38 -3.68
CA LEU A 21 2.81 6.46 -3.66
C LEU A 21 2.60 5.25 -4.59
N ASN A 22 1.40 4.67 -4.59
CA ASN A 22 1.06 3.56 -5.46
C ASN A 22 1.12 3.95 -6.96
N ALA A 23 0.65 5.15 -7.30
CA ALA A 23 0.76 5.70 -8.65
C ALA A 23 2.22 5.94 -9.05
N TRP A 24 3.03 6.48 -8.15
CA TRP A 24 4.46 6.68 -8.39
C TRP A 24 5.20 5.35 -8.63
N LEU A 25 4.94 4.31 -7.82
CA LEU A 25 5.51 2.97 -8.01
C LEU A 25 5.14 2.37 -9.37
N THR A 26 3.96 2.71 -9.89
CA THR A 26 3.52 2.27 -11.22
C THR A 26 4.22 3.02 -12.35
N SER A 27 4.60 4.29 -12.12
CA SER A 27 5.22 5.14 -13.14
C SER A 27 6.64 4.70 -13.55
N ASP A 28 7.40 4.09 -12.64
CA ASP A 28 8.79 3.68 -12.89
C ASP A 28 9.10 2.29 -12.30
N TYR A 29 8.28 1.31 -12.67
CA TYR A 29 8.26 -0.03 -12.06
C TYR A 29 9.64 -0.71 -12.03
N HIS A 30 10.36 -0.78 -13.16
CA HIS A 30 11.59 -1.57 -13.23
C HIS A 30 12.74 -1.01 -12.38
N PRO A 31 13.09 0.28 -12.46
CA PRO A 31 14.12 0.87 -11.61
C PRO A 31 13.77 0.81 -10.13
N LEU A 32 12.51 1.09 -9.79
CA LEU A 32 12.06 1.06 -8.39
C LEU A 32 12.06 -0.37 -7.83
N ASN A 33 11.68 -1.38 -8.62
CA ASN A 33 11.68 -2.77 -8.16
C ASN A 33 13.08 -3.29 -7.90
N ALA A 34 14.04 -2.94 -8.77
CA ALA A 34 15.45 -3.27 -8.56
C ALA A 34 16.01 -2.61 -7.29
N SER A 35 15.71 -1.33 -7.09
CA SER A 35 16.09 -0.59 -5.87
C SER A 35 15.49 -1.22 -4.61
N LEU A 36 14.20 -1.57 -4.64
CA LEU A 36 13.52 -2.22 -3.52
C LEU A 36 14.12 -3.59 -3.20
N HIS A 37 14.38 -4.43 -4.21
CA HIS A 37 15.05 -5.71 -4.02
C HIS A 37 16.43 -5.57 -3.38
N GLN A 38 17.20 -4.57 -3.82
CA GLN A 38 18.51 -4.28 -3.22
C GLN A 38 18.39 -3.85 -1.76
N PHE A 39 17.37 -3.06 -1.43
CA PHE A 39 17.11 -2.57 -0.06
C PHE A 39 16.63 -3.70 0.87
N VAL A 40 15.66 -4.51 0.43
CA VAL A 40 15.07 -5.59 1.24
C VAL A 40 16.04 -6.76 1.38
N GLY A 41 16.81 -7.07 0.32
CA GLY A 41 17.73 -8.20 0.31
C GLY A 41 17.05 -9.58 0.30
N HIS A 42 15.73 -9.64 0.10
CA HIS A 42 14.96 -10.89 0.04
C HIS A 42 13.90 -10.83 -1.09
N PRO A 43 13.77 -11.88 -1.92
CA PRO A 43 12.88 -11.88 -3.09
C PRO A 43 11.38 -12.00 -2.78
N ALA A 44 10.98 -11.98 -1.50
CA ALA A 44 9.58 -12.19 -1.09
C ALA A 44 8.81 -10.87 -0.95
N TYR A 45 9.51 -9.73 -1.04
CA TYR A 45 8.91 -8.41 -0.99
C TYR A 45 9.35 -7.62 -2.21
N ASP A 46 8.53 -7.67 -3.24
CA ASP A 46 8.67 -6.93 -4.49
C ASP A 46 7.70 -5.74 -4.52
N ILE A 47 7.75 -4.96 -5.61
CA ILE A 47 6.86 -3.82 -5.77
C ILE A 47 5.39 -4.22 -5.78
N GLU A 48 5.04 -5.39 -6.32
CA GLU A 48 3.63 -5.83 -6.33
C GLU A 48 3.13 -6.09 -4.91
N ARG A 49 3.97 -6.66 -4.05
CA ARG A 49 3.64 -6.83 -2.63
C ARG A 49 3.49 -5.48 -1.91
N LEU A 50 4.39 -4.54 -2.18
CA LEU A 50 4.30 -3.19 -1.62
C LEU A 50 3.03 -2.47 -2.07
N LYS A 51 2.70 -2.51 -3.37
CA LYS A 51 1.47 -1.92 -3.92
C LYS A 51 0.22 -2.54 -3.28
N ALA A 52 0.20 -3.87 -3.09
CA ALA A 52 -0.91 -4.54 -2.41
C ALA A 52 -1.09 -4.06 -0.97
N ASP A 53 0.01 -3.84 -0.23
CA ASP A 53 -0.05 -3.29 1.12
C ASP A 53 -0.58 -1.85 1.13
N LEU A 54 -0.11 -1.00 0.20
CA LEU A 54 -0.58 0.39 0.07
C LEU A 54 -2.09 0.44 -0.23
N THR A 55 -2.57 -0.34 -1.20
CA THR A 55 -4.00 -0.43 -1.54
C THR A 55 -4.82 -0.91 -0.35
N ARG A 56 -4.34 -1.92 0.38
CA ARG A 56 -5.04 -2.44 1.57
C ARG A 56 -5.16 -1.37 2.65
N PHE A 57 -4.11 -0.59 2.90
CA PHE A 57 -4.15 0.46 3.91
C PHE A 57 -5.01 1.65 3.50
N ALA A 58 -4.97 2.05 2.22
CA ALA A 58 -5.86 3.08 1.68
C ALA A 58 -7.34 2.67 1.85
N PHE A 59 -7.67 1.42 1.55
CA PHE A 59 -9.02 0.86 1.76
C PHE A 59 -9.45 0.86 3.24
N LEU A 60 -8.55 0.44 4.16
CA LEU A 60 -8.87 0.46 5.59
C LEU A 60 -9.12 1.87 6.13
N LEU A 61 -8.54 2.90 5.51
CA LEU A 61 -8.67 4.30 5.90
C LEU A 61 -9.88 4.99 5.24
N SER A 62 -10.31 4.55 4.06
CA SER A 62 -11.51 5.09 3.39
C SER A 62 -12.82 4.72 4.09
N GLY A 63 -12.78 3.74 5.00
CA GLY A 63 -13.97 3.24 5.69
C GLY A 63 -14.91 2.44 4.79
N ASP A 64 -14.45 2.10 3.58
CA ASP A 64 -15.15 1.20 2.68
C ASP A 64 -15.08 -0.23 3.24
N THR A 65 -16.23 -0.89 3.35
CA THR A 65 -16.36 -2.23 3.93
C THR A 65 -16.92 -3.25 2.95
N ASP A 66 -16.98 -2.92 1.66
CA ASP A 66 -17.33 -3.89 0.63
C ASP A 66 -16.16 -4.86 0.45
N GLY A 67 -16.30 -6.04 1.05
CA GLY A 67 -15.25 -7.03 1.35
C GLY A 67 -14.54 -7.73 0.17
N ALA A 68 -14.51 -7.13 -1.02
CA ALA A 68 -13.91 -7.72 -2.21
C ALA A 68 -12.36 -7.74 -2.21
N LEU A 69 -11.69 -6.93 -1.38
CA LEU A 69 -10.22 -6.87 -1.30
C LEU A 69 -9.58 -7.87 -0.32
N PHE A 70 -10.39 -8.65 0.43
CA PHE A 70 -9.88 -9.63 1.39
C PHE A 70 -9.62 -11.03 0.79
N GLU A 71 -9.89 -11.23 -0.50
CA GLU A 71 -9.64 -12.53 -1.12
C GLU A 71 -8.17 -12.67 -1.54
N PRO A 72 -7.47 -13.72 -1.09
CA PRO A 72 -6.13 -14.01 -1.58
C PRO A 72 -6.17 -14.33 -3.09
N PRO A 73 -5.08 -14.07 -3.82
CA PRO A 73 -4.99 -14.41 -5.24
C PRO A 73 -5.28 -15.91 -5.41
N GLN A 74 -6.27 -16.22 -6.24
CA GLN A 74 -6.63 -17.60 -6.58
C GLN A 74 -5.46 -18.25 -7.32
N ALA A 75 -5.11 -19.48 -6.89
CA ALA A 75 -3.99 -20.28 -7.38
C ALA A 75 -4.11 -20.69 -8.85
#